data_AF-A0A835P8T7-F1
#
_entry.id   AF-A0A835P8T7-F1
#
_cell.length_a   1.000
_cell.length_b   1.000
_cell.length_c   1.000
_cell.angle_alpha   90.00
_cell.angle_beta   90.00
_cell.angle_gamma   90.00
#
_symmetry.space_group_name_H-M   'P 1'
#
loop_
_entity.id
_entity.type
_entity.pdbx_description
1 polymer ?
#
loop_
_entity_poly.entity_id
_entity_poly.type
_entity_poly.pdbx_seq_one_letter_code
_entity_poly.pdbx_strand_id
1 'polypeptide(L)'
;MDYGDWTENSRGTYNKWDGVARSTIQVYPGAWTAVLVSLDNVGTWNLRSEDLDSWYLGQETYISVVNPEGTNKTELPVPDNALYCGLLKDMQKPQTPHAQGEKSSSSLRSSLVSTVMLFLAAFPILLW
;
A
#
# COMPACT_ATOMS: atom_id res chain seq x y z
N MET A 1 -28.09 -3.97 -16.26
CA MET A 1 -27.75 -2.55 -16.33
C MET A 1 -28.89 -1.85 -17.05
N ASP A 2 -29.23 -0.65 -16.63
CA ASP A 2 -30.21 0.19 -17.32
C ASP A 2 -30.00 1.66 -16.93
N TYR A 3 -30.63 2.57 -17.66
CA TYR A 3 -30.63 4.01 -17.35
C TYR A 3 -31.73 4.37 -16.35
N GLY A 4 -31.56 5.53 -15.70
CA GLY A 4 -32.43 6.01 -14.63
C GLY A 4 -32.09 5.40 -13.28
N ASP A 5 -33.01 5.55 -12.33
CA ASP A 5 -32.83 5.02 -10.99
C ASP A 5 -33.17 3.53 -10.93
N TRP A 6 -32.33 2.78 -10.21
CA TRP A 6 -32.62 1.37 -9.93
C TRP A 6 -33.90 1.25 -9.08
N THR A 7 -34.76 0.29 -9.42
CA THR A 7 -35.95 -0.06 -8.64
C THR A 7 -36.03 -1.57 -8.38
N GLU A 8 -36.86 -1.97 -7.43
CA GLU A 8 -37.06 -3.38 -7.09
C GLU A 8 -37.52 -4.23 -8.29
N ASN A 9 -38.31 -3.64 -9.18
CA ASN A 9 -38.80 -4.27 -10.41
C ASN A 9 -37.67 -4.55 -11.41
N SER A 10 -36.57 -3.80 -11.36
CA SER A 10 -35.40 -3.99 -12.21
C SER A 10 -34.76 -5.37 -12.04
N ARG A 11 -35.00 -6.07 -10.93
CA ARG A 11 -34.50 -7.45 -10.71
C ARG A 11 -35.10 -8.47 -11.67
N GLY A 12 -36.24 -8.16 -12.29
CA GLY A 12 -36.84 -8.97 -13.34
C GLY A 12 -36.02 -8.98 -14.64
N THR A 13 -35.16 -7.98 -14.86
CA THR A 13 -34.36 -7.85 -16.09
C THR A 13 -32.93 -8.39 -15.96
N TYR A 14 -32.59 -8.95 -14.80
CA TYR A 14 -31.24 -9.46 -14.56
C TYR A 14 -30.96 -10.69 -15.41
N ASN A 15 -29.78 -10.71 -16.03
CA ASN A 15 -29.26 -11.92 -16.63
C ASN A 15 -28.78 -12.87 -15.53
N LYS A 16 -29.47 -14.01 -15.37
CA LYS A 16 -29.18 -15.03 -14.36
C LYS A 16 -28.59 -16.31 -14.93
N TRP A 17 -28.44 -16.39 -16.26
CA TRP A 17 -28.06 -17.62 -16.93
C TRP A 17 -26.62 -17.58 -17.43
N ASP A 18 -26.24 -16.51 -18.11
CA ASP A 18 -24.93 -16.35 -18.74
C ASP A 18 -24.29 -14.99 -18.41
N GLY A 19 -24.44 -14.56 -17.15
CA GLY A 19 -23.75 -13.39 -16.62
C GLY A 19 -22.22 -13.52 -16.76
N VAL A 20 -21.56 -12.46 -17.25
CA VAL A 20 -20.12 -12.45 -17.47
C VAL A 20 -19.39 -12.16 -16.16
N ALA A 21 -18.51 -13.07 -15.72
CA ALA A 21 -17.64 -12.85 -14.57
C ALA A 21 -16.57 -11.79 -14.87
N ARG A 22 -16.45 -10.78 -14.00
CA ARG A 22 -15.49 -9.67 -14.12
C ARG A 22 -15.06 -9.18 -12.74
N SER A 23 -13.86 -8.60 -12.66
CA SER A 23 -13.37 -7.88 -11.48
C SER A 23 -13.70 -6.38 -11.52
N THR A 24 -14.00 -5.85 -12.70
CA THR A 24 -14.30 -4.43 -12.93
C THR A 24 -15.46 -4.31 -13.91
N ILE A 25 -16.40 -3.41 -13.62
CA ILE A 25 -17.56 -3.14 -14.47
C ILE A 25 -17.80 -1.64 -14.55
N GLN A 26 -18.21 -1.18 -15.73
CA GLN A 26 -18.53 0.22 -15.95
C GLN A 26 -19.96 0.52 -15.48
N VAL A 27 -20.14 1.71 -14.92
CA VAL A 27 -21.44 2.30 -14.64
C VAL A 27 -21.53 3.58 -15.46
N TYR A 28 -22.49 3.65 -16.38
CA TYR A 28 -22.64 4.80 -17.25
C TYR A 28 -23.31 5.97 -16.52
N PRO A 29 -23.11 7.22 -16.95
CA PRO A 29 -23.76 8.38 -16.37
C PRO A 29 -25.28 8.24 -16.35
N GLY A 30 -25.90 8.46 -15.18
CA GLY A 30 -27.35 8.33 -15.00
C GLY A 30 -27.87 6.90 -15.17
N ALA A 31 -27.02 5.89 -14.97
CA ALA A 31 -27.36 4.49 -15.10
C ALA A 31 -26.97 3.69 -13.85
N TRP A 32 -27.44 2.44 -13.79
CA TRP A 32 -27.07 1.48 -12.77
C TRP A 32 -26.58 0.17 -13.39
N THR A 33 -25.71 -0.52 -12.65
CA THR A 33 -25.27 -1.88 -12.96
C THR A 33 -25.43 -2.75 -11.72
N ALA A 34 -26.08 -3.91 -11.88
CA ALA A 34 -26.19 -4.90 -10.82
C ALA A 34 -25.14 -6.00 -11.03
N VAL A 35 -24.47 -6.37 -9.94
CA VAL A 35 -23.52 -7.48 -9.89
C VAL A 35 -23.96 -8.47 -8.81
N LEU A 36 -23.69 -9.75 -9.02
CA LEU A 36 -23.84 -10.79 -8.01
C LEU A 36 -22.45 -11.27 -7.62
N VAL A 37 -22.19 -11.33 -6.32
CA VAL A 37 -20.90 -11.75 -5.76
C VAL A 37 -21.11 -12.80 -4.68
N SER A 38 -20.27 -13.83 -4.69
CA SER A 38 -20.12 -14.78 -3.58
C SER A 38 -19.03 -14.25 -2.64
N LEU A 39 -19.32 -14.14 -1.36
CA LEU A 39 -18.36 -13.72 -0.32
C LEU A 39 -17.77 -14.95 0.38
N ASP A 40 -17.07 -15.79 -0.39
CA ASP A 40 -16.47 -17.05 0.08
C ASP A 40 -14.98 -16.94 0.44
N ASN A 41 -14.37 -15.77 0.18
CA ASN A 41 -12.96 -15.52 0.45
C ASN A 41 -12.79 -14.59 1.66
N VAL A 42 -12.30 -15.15 2.76
CA VAL A 42 -12.08 -14.46 4.03
C VAL A 42 -10.99 -13.41 3.87
N GLY A 43 -11.19 -12.25 4.49
CA GLY A 43 -10.21 -11.17 4.53
C GLY A 43 -10.86 -9.80 4.35
N THR A 44 -10.03 -8.81 4.04
CA THR A 44 -10.47 -7.44 3.77
C THR A 44 -10.28 -7.10 2.29
N TRP A 45 -11.37 -6.74 1.62
CA TRP A 45 -11.43 -6.48 0.19
C TRP A 45 -11.74 -5.01 -0.07
N ASN A 46 -11.03 -4.40 -1.01
CA ASN A 46 -11.29 -3.04 -1.46
C ASN A 46 -12.21 -3.05 -2.69
N LEU A 47 -13.34 -2.36 -2.60
CA LEU A 47 -14.22 -2.06 -3.73
C LEU A 47 -14.11 -0.56 -4.02
N ARG A 48 -13.57 -0.23 -5.19
CA ARG A 48 -13.24 1.17 -5.53
C ARG A 48 -13.60 1.51 -6.97
N SER A 49 -13.60 2.81 -7.23
CA SER A 49 -13.46 3.30 -8.60
C SER A 49 -12.05 3.03 -9.12
N GLU A 50 -11.95 2.57 -10.37
CA GLU A 50 -10.67 2.46 -11.07
C GLU A 50 -10.26 3.78 -11.75
N ASP A 51 -11.10 4.82 -11.65
CA ASP A 51 -10.72 6.19 -11.98
C ASP A 51 -9.86 6.78 -10.87
N LEU A 52 -8.62 7.14 -11.19
CA LEU A 52 -7.61 7.56 -10.21
C LEU A 52 -8.06 8.80 -9.41
N ASP A 53 -8.66 9.77 -10.08
CA ASP A 53 -9.10 11.03 -9.45
C ASP A 53 -10.25 10.75 -8.47
N SER A 54 -11.21 9.94 -8.88
CA SER A 54 -12.33 9.52 -8.02
C SER A 54 -11.86 8.68 -6.83
N TRP A 55 -10.91 7.77 -7.06
CA TRP A 55 -10.31 6.98 -5.99
C TRP A 55 -9.56 7.86 -5.00
N TYR A 56 -8.75 8.80 -5.48
CA TYR A 56 -8.03 9.76 -4.64
C TYR A 56 -8.97 10.62 -3.80
N LEU A 57 -10.14 10.97 -4.35
CA LEU A 57 -11.20 11.69 -3.64
C LEU A 57 -12.03 10.81 -2.68
N GLY A 58 -11.71 9.51 -2.58
CA GLY A 58 -12.29 8.59 -1.61
C GLY A 58 -13.50 7.81 -2.11
N GLN A 59 -13.71 7.67 -3.42
CA GLN A 59 -14.74 6.80 -3.98
C GLN A 59 -14.34 5.32 -3.87
N GLU A 60 -14.29 4.82 -2.64
CA GLU A 60 -13.99 3.44 -2.29
C GLU A 60 -14.73 3.02 -1.02
N THR A 61 -14.85 1.71 -0.84
CA THR A 61 -15.34 1.09 0.38
C THR A 61 -14.61 -0.22 0.61
N TYR A 62 -14.58 -0.68 1.85
CA TYR A 62 -13.94 -1.93 2.23
C TYR A 62 -14.98 -2.93 2.73
N ILE A 63 -14.81 -4.18 2.32
CA ILE A 63 -15.66 -5.30 2.73
C ILE A 63 -14.80 -6.25 3.55
N SER A 64 -15.21 -6.52 4.78
CA SER A 64 -14.57 -7.51 5.64
C SER A 64 -15.41 -8.79 5.63
N VAL A 65 -14.83 -9.87 5.11
CA VAL A 65 -15.43 -11.21 5.12
C VAL A 65 -14.80 -11.96 6.28
N VAL A 66 -15.60 -12.21 7.32
CA VAL A 66 -15.13 -12.85 8.55
C VAL A 66 -15.10 -14.36 8.42
N ASN A 67 -14.14 -15.02 9.07
CA ASN A 67 -14.12 -16.46 9.18
C ASN A 67 -15.06 -16.94 10.29
N PRO A 68 -16.15 -17.67 9.99
CA PRO A 68 -17.05 -18.18 11.02
C PRO A 68 -16.43 -19.30 11.87
N GLU A 69 -15.41 -20.00 11.37
CA GLU A 69 -14.83 -21.16 12.06
C GLU A 69 -13.70 -20.80 13.03
N GLY A 70 -13.16 -19.58 12.95
CA GLY A 70 -12.04 -19.12 13.80
C GLY A 70 -10.73 -19.89 13.62
N THR A 71 -10.62 -20.72 12.57
CA THR A 71 -9.39 -21.49 12.27
C THR A 71 -8.52 -20.75 11.25
N ASN A 72 -7.19 -20.87 11.37
CA ASN A 72 -6.23 -20.25 10.43
C ASN A 72 -6.13 -21.00 9.09
N LYS A 73 -7.19 -21.71 8.67
CA LYS A 73 -7.19 -22.51 7.44
C LYS A 73 -7.60 -21.70 6.22
N THR A 74 -8.46 -20.70 6.41
CA THR A 74 -9.04 -19.90 5.32
C THR A 74 -8.30 -18.58 5.14
N GLU A 75 -7.92 -17.91 6.23
CA GLU A 75 -7.09 -16.71 6.21
C GLU A 75 -5.66 -17.05 6.61
N LEU A 76 -4.70 -16.64 5.78
CA LEU A 76 -3.29 -16.78 6.10
C LEU A 76 -2.91 -15.81 7.23
N PRO A 77 -2.02 -16.20 8.16
CA PRO A 77 -1.54 -15.28 9.17
C PRO A 77 -0.83 -14.09 8.52
N VAL A 78 -0.92 -12.93 9.19
CA VAL A 78 -0.21 -11.72 8.78
C VAL A 78 1.28 -12.02 8.63
N PRO A 79 1.91 -11.66 7.50
CA PRO A 79 3.30 -12.01 7.24
C PRO A 79 4.24 -11.28 8.21
N ASP A 80 5.42 -11.86 8.46
CA ASP A 80 6.37 -11.33 9.46
C ASP A 80 6.93 -9.94 9.12
N ASN A 81 6.95 -9.58 7.84
CA ASN A 81 7.38 -8.27 7.34
C ASN A 81 6.22 -7.27 7.19
N ALA A 82 5.03 -7.55 7.76
CA ALA A 82 3.95 -6.58 7.78
C ALA A 82 4.36 -5.32 8.57
N LEU A 83 3.99 -4.16 8.02
CA LEU A 83 4.19 -2.88 8.66
C LEU A 83 2.96 -2.52 9.49
N TYR A 84 3.19 -2.21 10.76
CA TYR A 84 2.19 -1.76 11.70
C TYR A 84 2.32 -0.25 11.90
N CYS A 85 1.24 0.47 11.62
CA CYS A 85 1.18 1.93 11.66
C CYS A 85 -0.02 2.42 12.48
N GLY A 86 -0.08 3.73 12.74
CA GLY A 86 -1.21 4.36 13.43
C GLY A 86 -1.43 3.79 14.83
N LEU A 87 -2.64 3.29 15.10
CA LEU A 87 -2.99 2.68 16.38
C LEU A 87 -2.18 1.41 16.71
N LEU A 88 -1.64 0.74 15.68
CA LEU A 88 -0.90 -0.51 15.84
C LEU A 88 0.61 -0.31 15.89
N LYS A 89 1.11 0.94 15.90
CA LYS A 89 2.55 1.26 15.85
C LYS A 89 3.40 0.51 16.89
N ASP A 90 2.84 0.21 18.06
CA ASP A 90 3.55 -0.44 19.15
C ASP A 90 3.77 -1.95 18.90
N MET A 91 3.10 -2.53 17.89
CA MET A 91 3.31 -3.91 17.42
C MET A 91 4.37 -4.01 16.30
N GLN A 92 4.98 -2.89 15.91
CA GLN A 92 5.97 -2.88 14.82
C GLN A 92 7.19 -3.73 15.15
N LYS A 93 7.42 -4.78 14.37
CA LYS A 93 8.64 -5.60 14.42
C LYS A 93 9.84 -4.81 13.86
N PRO A 94 11.07 -5.00 14.38
CA PRO A 94 12.27 -4.37 13.82
C PRO A 94 12.39 -4.64 12.31
N GLN A 95 12.50 -3.59 11.50
CA GLN A 95 12.65 -3.71 10.05
C GLN A 95 14.13 -3.52 9.69
N THR A 96 14.67 -4.43 8.89
CA THR A 96 15.95 -4.23 8.20
C THR A 96 15.70 -3.34 6.97
N PRO A 97 16.27 -2.13 6.89
CA PRO A 97 16.06 -1.25 5.73
C PRO A 97 16.60 -1.91 4.45
N HIS A 98 15.80 -1.95 3.39
CA HIS A 98 16.20 -2.50 2.07
C HIS A 98 17.26 -1.67 1.33
N ALA A 99 17.76 -0.60 1.93
CA ALA A 99 18.90 0.16 1.43
C ALA A 99 19.71 0.70 2.61
N GLN A 100 20.64 -0.11 3.11
CA GLN A 100 21.89 0.49 3.58
C GLN A 100 22.72 0.75 2.34
N GLY A 101 22.51 1.91 1.70
CA GLY A 101 23.60 2.48 0.92
C GLY A 101 24.82 2.45 1.82
N GLU A 102 25.91 1.83 1.34
CA GLU A 102 27.17 1.74 2.06
C GLU A 102 27.42 3.11 2.69
N LYS A 103 27.44 3.17 4.02
CA LYS A 103 27.97 4.36 4.68
C LYS A 103 29.41 4.41 4.25
N SER A 104 29.71 5.19 3.21
CA SER A 104 31.06 5.50 2.78
C SER A 104 31.77 5.98 4.04
N SER A 105 32.60 5.09 4.58
CA SER A 105 33.36 5.32 5.79
C SER A 105 34.50 6.27 5.45
N SER A 106 34.18 7.52 5.14
CA SER A 106 35.11 8.60 5.41
C SER A 106 35.12 8.84 6.91
N SER A 107 35.64 7.85 7.63
CA SER A 107 36.27 8.09 8.92
C SER A 107 37.42 9.05 8.64
N LEU A 108 37.11 10.35 8.66
CA LEU A 108 38.07 11.45 8.66
C LEU A 108 38.77 11.46 10.03
N ARG A 109 39.47 10.37 10.35
CA ARG A 109 40.57 10.37 11.31
C ARG A 109 41.79 10.96 10.61
N SER A 110 41.75 12.25 10.33
CA SER A 110 42.94 12.99 9.88
C SER A 110 42.87 14.44 10.34
N SER A 111 42.70 14.66 11.64
CA SER A 111 42.88 16.00 12.22
C SER A 111 44.36 16.29 12.53
N LEU A 112 45.14 15.25 12.87
CA LEU A 112 46.53 15.41 13.32
C LEU A 112 47.57 15.39 12.18
N VAL A 113 47.34 14.66 11.09
CA VAL A 113 48.34 14.56 10.00
C VAL A 113 48.33 15.80 9.11
N SER A 114 47.16 16.39 8.84
CA SER A 114 47.09 17.64 8.05
C SER A 114 47.67 18.85 8.77
N THR A 115 47.56 18.95 10.09
CA THR A 115 48.13 20.09 10.83
C THR A 115 49.65 20.05 10.85
N VAL A 116 50.27 18.87 11.02
CA VAL A 116 51.74 18.73 11.02
C VAL A 116 52.36 19.08 9.65
N MET A 117 51.70 18.70 8.56
CA MET A 117 52.17 19.03 7.20
C MET A 117 52.10 20.54 6.89
N LEU A 118 51.09 21.25 7.40
CA LEU A 118 50.95 22.70 7.24
C LEU A 118 52.02 23.47 8.04
N PHE A 119 52.38 23.01 9.25
CA PHE A 119 53.43 23.66 10.05
C PHE A 119 54.83 23.47 9.45
N LEU A 120 55.14 22.31 8.89
CA LEU A 120 56.43 22.07 8.23
C LEU A 120 56.60 22.88 6.94
N ALA A 121 55.52 23.12 6.20
CA ALA A 121 55.55 23.94 4.98
C ALA A 121 55.67 25.45 5.27
N ALA A 122 55.17 25.93 6.42
CA ALA A 122 55.24 27.34 6.81
C ALA A 122 56.55 27.73 7.52
N PHE A 123 57.28 26.76 8.11
CA PHE A 123 58.52 27.01 8.84
C PHE A 123 59.64 27.70 8.02
N PRO A 124 59.87 27.38 6.74
CA PRO A 124 60.90 28.07 5.94
C PRO A 124 60.48 29.45 5.42
N ILE A 125 59.19 29.82 5.51
CA ILE A 125 58.68 31.12 5.04
C ILE A 125 58.80 32.20 6.14
N LEU A 126 58.90 31.79 7.41
CA LEU A 126 59.04 32.69 8.57
C LEU A 126 60.50 33.00 8.95
N LEU A 127 61.47 32.44 8.23
CA LEU A 127 62.92 32.58 8.51
C LEU A 127 63.67 33.39 7.44
N TRP A 128 62.96 34.18 6.62
CA TRP A 128 63.51 35.24 5.76
C TRP A 128 62.73 36.54 5.96
#